data_AF-A0A956H871-F1
#
_entry.id   AF-A0A956H871-F1
#
_cell.length_a   1.000
_cell.length_b   1.000
_cell.length_c   1.000
_cell.angle_alpha   90.00
_cell.angle_beta   90.00
_cell.angle_gamma   90.00
#
_symmetry.space_group_name_H-M   'P 1'
#
loop_
_entity.id
_entity.type
_entity.pdbx_description
1 polymer ?
#
loop_
_entity_poly.entity_id
_entity_poly.type
_entity_poly.pdbx_seq_one_letter_code
_entity_poly.pdbx_strand_id
1 'polypeptide(L)'
;MGGLATRACLKGSDDIRGKCLGIIHIAQPVDGAPVFIRRMFDGAAKDGFVMSQLLGSDRVTFQKVVSRATGPLQLLVTPNYRDRNGAWWYTYSTFERPNEVKSWEGESWALYKRAASPPGLLAPTGERGAVGEPYRSKFLANIDNAKTYHDDMKHWKYEGKTWTIYGTGPVTDTKSHLDLPPENPEVSFWGTVGAQLNPFGPGVRYKAKRADGSEVGLDPDEAFPLNRGYNKDKSCTTHGDGTVPATSARALFPGEHQRWAAGTDYTQKHQFEVVHGQGGNAEHDKICDHSDCVKLVREIVSHIISLPHGQ
;
A
#
# COMPACT_ATOMS: atom_id res chain seq x y z
N MET A 1 10.50 5.57 -2.44
CA MET A 1 10.03 5.70 -3.85
C MET A 1 11.07 6.20 -4.86
N GLY A 2 12.13 6.93 -4.48
CA GLY A 2 13.13 7.43 -5.44
C GLY A 2 13.71 6.36 -6.38
N GLY A 3 13.88 5.12 -5.91
CA GLY A 3 14.31 4.01 -6.77
C GLY A 3 13.38 3.70 -7.95
N LEU A 4 12.07 3.97 -7.85
CA LEU A 4 11.15 3.86 -8.99
C LEU A 4 11.51 4.88 -10.08
N ALA A 5 11.68 6.14 -9.69
CA ALA A 5 12.09 7.21 -10.59
C ALA A 5 13.47 6.95 -11.22
N THR A 6 14.45 6.51 -10.42
CA THR A 6 15.79 6.15 -10.92
C THR A 6 15.72 5.05 -11.97
N ARG A 7 14.94 3.99 -11.72
CA ARG A 7 14.81 2.88 -12.68
C ARG A 7 14.19 3.36 -14.00
N ALA A 8 13.13 4.16 -13.94
CA ALA A 8 12.51 4.69 -15.16
C ALA A 8 13.44 5.60 -15.95
N CYS A 9 14.20 6.46 -15.26
CA CYS A 9 15.20 7.33 -15.88
C CYS A 9 16.26 6.53 -16.65
N LEU A 10 16.81 5.49 -16.02
CA LEU A 10 17.88 4.68 -16.60
C LEU A 10 17.37 3.72 -17.69
N LYS A 11 16.13 3.25 -17.59
CA LYS A 11 15.50 2.44 -18.63
C LYS A 11 15.23 3.27 -19.88
N GLY A 12 14.77 4.51 -19.70
CA GLY A 12 14.39 5.41 -20.79
C GLY A 12 15.54 6.18 -21.45
N SER A 13 16.77 6.11 -20.93
CA SER A 13 17.90 6.86 -21.47
C SER A 13 19.22 6.12 -21.35
N ASP A 14 19.77 5.74 -22.51
CA ASP A 14 21.09 5.11 -22.60
C ASP A 14 22.22 6.07 -22.23
N ASP A 15 22.08 7.36 -22.53
CA ASP A 15 23.05 8.40 -22.14
C ASP A 15 23.16 8.54 -20.61
N ILE A 16 22.02 8.62 -19.91
CA ILE A 16 22.01 8.68 -18.45
C ILE A 16 22.53 7.36 -17.86
N ARG A 17 22.12 6.22 -18.44
CA ARG A 17 22.58 4.90 -18.00
C ARG A 17 24.09 4.71 -18.17
N GLY A 18 24.66 5.20 -19.27
CA GLY A 18 26.11 5.17 -19.53
C GLY A 18 26.93 5.98 -18.53
N LYS A 19 26.34 7.02 -17.92
CA LYS A 19 26.97 7.84 -16.87
C LYS A 19 26.86 7.22 -15.47
N CYS A 20 26.13 6.11 -15.31
CA CYS A 20 25.87 5.49 -14.02
C CYS A 20 26.81 4.30 -13.77
N LEU A 21 27.74 4.44 -12.81
CA LEU A 21 28.64 3.35 -12.42
C LEU A 21 27.89 2.21 -11.71
N GLY A 22 26.91 2.57 -10.87
CA GLY A 22 26.08 1.61 -10.13
C GLY A 22 24.97 2.33 -9.35
N ILE A 23 24.02 1.57 -8.82
CA ILE A 23 22.81 2.09 -8.17
C ILE A 23 22.57 1.35 -6.87
N ILE A 24 22.27 2.09 -5.81
CA ILE A 24 21.83 1.52 -4.54
C ILE A 24 20.41 2.02 -4.27
N HIS A 25 19.46 1.10 -4.18
CA HIS A 25 18.09 1.39 -3.80
C HIS A 25 17.88 1.04 -2.33
N ILE A 26 17.40 2.01 -1.54
CA ILE A 26 17.09 1.81 -0.13
C ILE A 26 15.57 1.94 0.06
N ALA A 27 14.96 0.94 0.71
CA ALA A 27 13.53 0.88 1.02
C ALA A 27 12.62 1.13 -0.20
N GLN A 28 12.93 0.46 -1.32
CA GLN A 28 12.14 0.61 -2.54
C GLN A 28 10.87 -0.26 -2.50
N PRO A 29 9.67 0.30 -2.71
CA PRO A 29 8.44 -0.46 -2.89
C PRO A 29 8.32 -0.95 -4.34
N VAL A 30 9.04 -2.01 -4.69
CA VAL A 30 9.12 -2.51 -6.07
C VAL A 30 7.74 -2.86 -6.64
N ASP A 31 6.92 -3.56 -5.86
CA ASP A 31 5.57 -4.01 -6.21
C ASP A 31 4.47 -3.22 -5.46
N GLY A 32 4.81 -2.02 -4.98
CA GLY A 32 3.90 -1.15 -4.23
C GLY A 32 3.82 -1.50 -2.74
N ALA A 33 2.83 -0.94 -2.04
CA ALA A 33 2.66 -1.15 -0.60
C ALA A 33 1.18 -1.18 -0.19
N PRO A 34 0.69 -2.26 0.46
CA PRO A 34 -0.71 -2.38 0.91
C PRO A 34 -1.14 -1.26 1.86
N VAL A 35 -0.21 -0.63 2.58
CA VAL A 35 -0.46 0.56 3.40
C VAL A 35 -1.15 1.68 2.62
N PHE A 36 -0.89 1.81 1.32
CA PHE A 36 -1.53 2.82 0.49
C PHE A 36 -3.03 2.55 0.34
N ILE A 37 -3.43 1.28 0.30
CA ILE A 37 -4.84 0.89 0.24
C ILE A 37 -5.53 1.28 1.53
N ARG A 38 -4.93 0.99 2.70
CA ARG A 38 -5.44 1.47 3.99
C ARG A 38 -5.64 2.99 4.00
N ARG A 39 -4.66 3.76 3.52
CA ARG A 39 -4.74 5.24 3.47
C ARG A 39 -5.87 5.75 2.58
N MET A 40 -6.25 5.01 1.55
CA MET A 40 -7.42 5.34 0.73
C MET A 40 -8.75 5.25 1.48
N PHE A 41 -8.81 4.57 2.63
CA PHE A 41 -10.00 4.45 3.48
C PHE A 41 -9.88 5.25 4.79
N ASP A 42 -8.71 5.24 5.42
CA ASP A 42 -8.50 5.85 6.73
C ASP A 42 -7.86 7.25 6.68
N GLY A 43 -7.34 7.66 5.52
CA GLY A 43 -6.39 8.76 5.42
C GLY A 43 -5.00 8.42 5.99
N ALA A 44 -4.13 9.42 6.09
CA ALA A 44 -2.74 9.29 6.55
C ALA A 44 -2.53 9.67 8.03
N ALA A 45 -3.60 9.83 8.81
CA ALA A 45 -3.53 10.26 10.22
C ALA A 45 -2.61 9.39 11.09
N LYS A 46 -2.51 8.10 10.75
CA LYS A 46 -1.74 7.10 11.52
C LYS A 46 -0.29 6.95 11.06
N ASP A 47 0.13 7.72 10.05
CA ASP A 47 1.48 7.65 9.48
C ASP A 47 2.41 8.76 10.04
N GLY A 48 2.01 9.38 11.16
CA GLY A 48 2.72 10.47 11.81
C GLY A 48 2.23 11.86 11.39
N PHE A 49 2.53 12.86 12.22
CA PHE A 49 2.00 14.22 12.09
C PHE A 49 2.29 14.85 10.72
N VAL A 50 3.52 14.70 10.21
CA VAL A 50 3.96 15.30 8.94
C VAL A 50 3.22 14.69 7.74
N MET A 51 3.13 13.36 7.68
CA MET A 51 2.41 12.68 6.59
C MET A 51 0.91 12.96 6.62
N SER A 52 0.32 13.04 7.82
CA SER A 52 -1.08 13.38 8.01
C SER A 52 -1.40 14.79 7.50
N GLN A 53 -0.53 15.79 7.76
CA GLN A 53 -0.73 17.14 7.25
C GLN A 53 -0.53 17.26 5.74
N LEU A 54 0.45 16.54 5.18
CA LEU A 54 0.79 16.63 3.77
C LEU A 54 -0.22 15.90 2.87
N LEU A 55 -0.61 14.70 3.27
CA LEU A 55 -1.42 13.82 2.44
C LEU A 55 -2.90 13.86 2.81
N GLY A 56 -3.26 14.39 3.98
CA GLY A 56 -4.64 14.41 4.48
C GLY A 56 -4.89 13.34 5.53
N SER A 57 -5.50 13.75 6.64
CA SER A 57 -5.78 12.89 7.80
C SER A 57 -6.98 11.96 7.60
N ASP A 58 -7.83 12.25 6.62
CA ASP A 58 -9.05 11.50 6.34
C ASP A 58 -9.10 11.05 4.88
N ARG A 59 -10.04 10.14 4.59
CA ARG A 59 -10.30 9.59 3.26
C ARG A 59 -10.45 10.65 2.18
N VAL A 60 -11.33 11.62 2.36
CA VAL A 60 -11.70 12.59 1.32
C VAL A 60 -10.50 13.47 0.99
N THR A 61 -9.83 13.96 2.02
CA THR A 61 -8.64 14.80 1.86
C THR A 61 -7.52 14.01 1.19
N PHE A 62 -7.27 12.77 1.63
CA PHE A 62 -6.27 11.89 1.02
C PHE A 62 -6.54 11.63 -0.45
N GLN A 63 -7.77 11.22 -0.79
CA GLN A 63 -8.17 10.95 -2.16
C GLN A 63 -8.06 12.19 -3.05
N LYS A 64 -8.42 13.38 -2.56
CA LYS A 64 -8.23 14.65 -3.29
C LYS A 64 -6.75 14.91 -3.59
N VAL A 65 -5.86 14.76 -2.61
CA VAL A 65 -4.43 14.98 -2.79
C VAL A 65 -3.87 14.00 -3.82
N VAL A 66 -4.05 12.69 -3.61
CA VAL A 66 -3.45 11.68 -4.50
C VAL A 66 -4.10 11.67 -5.90
N SER A 67 -5.34 12.12 -6.04
CA SER A 67 -5.96 12.26 -7.37
C SER A 67 -5.22 13.25 -8.26
N ARG A 68 -4.53 14.24 -7.70
CA ARG A 68 -3.78 15.26 -8.46
C ARG A 68 -2.30 14.89 -8.67
N ALA A 69 -1.82 13.84 -8.02
CA ALA A 69 -0.41 13.45 -8.05
C ALA A 69 -0.27 12.00 -8.53
N THR A 70 0.30 11.80 -9.72
CA THR A 70 0.53 10.46 -10.28
C THR A 70 1.52 9.65 -9.45
N GLY A 71 2.55 10.31 -8.89
CA GLY A 71 3.62 9.65 -8.13
C GLY A 71 3.10 8.79 -6.96
N PRO A 72 2.32 9.33 -6.02
CA PRO A 72 1.71 8.53 -4.95
C PRO A 72 0.93 7.30 -5.43
N LEU A 73 0.23 7.39 -6.57
CA LEU A 73 -0.53 6.26 -7.12
C LEU A 73 0.37 5.15 -7.70
N GLN A 74 1.64 5.44 -7.98
CA GLN A 74 2.63 4.39 -8.29
C GLN A 74 3.01 3.54 -7.07
N LEU A 75 2.59 3.92 -5.86
CA LEU A 75 2.74 3.09 -4.65
C LEU A 75 1.62 2.03 -4.53
N LEU A 76 0.60 2.08 -5.38
CA LEU A 76 -0.43 1.04 -5.41
C LEU A 76 0.19 -0.33 -5.67
N VAL A 77 -0.39 -1.34 -5.02
CA VAL A 77 0.09 -2.71 -5.13
C VAL A 77 -0.09 -3.21 -6.55
N THR A 78 0.97 -3.81 -7.12
CA THR A 78 0.93 -4.33 -8.50
C THR A 78 0.34 -5.74 -8.53
N PRO A 79 -0.10 -6.24 -9.70
CA PRO A 79 -0.49 -7.64 -9.87
C PRO A 79 0.59 -8.67 -9.52
N ASN A 80 1.87 -8.28 -9.50
CA ASN A 80 2.97 -9.19 -9.18
C ASN A 80 3.16 -9.38 -7.67
N TYR A 81 2.65 -8.46 -6.85
CA TYR A 81 2.79 -8.56 -5.40
C TYR A 81 2.11 -9.81 -4.86
N ARG A 82 2.79 -10.50 -3.94
CA ARG A 82 2.23 -11.55 -3.10
C ARG A 82 2.56 -11.26 -1.64
N ASP A 83 1.69 -11.74 -0.75
CA ASP A 83 1.98 -11.70 0.68
C ASP A 83 3.16 -12.63 1.03
N ARG A 84 3.54 -12.67 2.30
CA ARG A 84 4.62 -13.55 2.79
C ARG A 84 4.41 -15.05 2.55
N ASN A 85 3.17 -15.48 2.31
CA ASN A 85 2.80 -16.88 2.08
C ASN A 85 2.60 -17.18 0.59
N GLY A 86 2.92 -16.23 -0.31
CA GLY A 86 2.69 -16.37 -1.75
C GLY A 86 1.22 -16.21 -2.16
N ALA A 87 0.34 -15.82 -1.24
CA ALA A 87 -1.09 -15.64 -1.46
C ALA A 87 -1.42 -14.23 -1.96
N TRP A 88 -2.63 -14.10 -2.50
CA TRP A 88 -3.20 -12.82 -2.87
C TRP A 88 -3.38 -11.91 -1.64
N TRP A 89 -3.24 -10.60 -1.88
CA TRP A 89 -3.09 -9.61 -0.82
C TRP A 89 -4.38 -8.88 -0.46
N TYR A 90 -5.41 -8.97 -1.31
CA TYR A 90 -6.68 -8.27 -1.13
C TYR A 90 -7.84 -9.24 -0.94
N THR A 91 -8.50 -9.13 0.21
CA THR A 91 -9.64 -9.98 0.59
C THR A 91 -10.82 -9.14 1.05
N TYR A 92 -12.00 -9.75 1.07
CA TYR A 92 -13.19 -9.10 1.59
C TYR A 92 -14.20 -10.14 2.12
N SER A 93 -15.10 -9.69 2.97
CA SER A 93 -16.29 -10.43 3.40
C SER A 93 -17.53 -9.57 3.15
N THR A 94 -18.65 -10.18 2.77
CA THR A 94 -19.91 -9.42 2.63
C THR A 94 -20.59 -9.31 3.97
N PHE A 95 -21.45 -8.31 4.13
CA PHE A 95 -22.35 -8.28 5.27
C PHE A 95 -23.19 -9.55 5.34
N GLU A 96 -23.71 -10.05 4.24
CA GLU A 96 -24.60 -11.21 4.24
C GLU A 96 -23.87 -12.48 4.71
N ARG A 97 -22.56 -12.58 4.47
CA ARG A 97 -21.71 -13.74 4.79
C ARG A 97 -20.40 -13.27 5.47
N PRO A 98 -20.45 -12.80 6.72
CA PRO A 98 -19.32 -12.12 7.37
C PRO A 98 -18.17 -13.07 7.75
N ASN A 99 -18.45 -14.37 7.79
CA ASN A 99 -17.48 -15.43 8.08
C ASN A 99 -16.89 -16.06 6.82
N GLU A 100 -17.37 -15.68 5.63
CA GLU A 100 -16.81 -16.13 4.36
C GLU A 100 -15.82 -15.07 3.85
N VAL A 101 -14.52 -15.41 3.88
CA VAL A 101 -13.47 -14.56 3.33
C VAL A 101 -13.29 -14.89 1.86
N LYS A 102 -13.52 -13.90 0.99
CA LYS A 102 -13.31 -13.98 -0.44
C LYS A 102 -12.01 -13.26 -0.81
N SER A 103 -11.33 -13.77 -1.82
CA SER A 103 -10.24 -13.04 -2.47
C SER A 103 -10.79 -12.31 -3.70
N TRP A 104 -10.20 -11.18 -4.04
CA TRP A 104 -10.49 -10.55 -5.32
C TRP A 104 -9.92 -11.40 -6.46
N GLU A 105 -10.77 -11.82 -7.40
CA GLU A 105 -10.41 -12.73 -8.50
C GLU A 105 -9.87 -11.99 -9.74
N GLY A 106 -9.98 -10.66 -9.79
CA GLY A 106 -9.51 -9.85 -10.92
C GLY A 106 -8.10 -9.28 -10.73
N GLU A 107 -7.63 -8.56 -11.75
CA GLU A 107 -6.38 -7.79 -11.67
C GLU A 107 -6.46 -6.62 -10.68
N SER A 108 -5.34 -6.28 -10.03
CA SER A 108 -5.27 -5.16 -9.07
C SER A 108 -5.71 -3.83 -9.69
N TRP A 109 -5.35 -3.58 -10.95
CA TRP A 109 -5.74 -2.35 -11.64
C TRP A 109 -7.26 -2.25 -11.86
N ALA A 110 -7.92 -3.37 -12.16
CA ALA A 110 -9.37 -3.42 -12.33
C ALA A 110 -10.09 -3.15 -11.02
N LEU A 111 -9.56 -3.67 -9.90
CA LEU A 111 -10.04 -3.36 -8.55
C LEU A 111 -10.04 -1.85 -8.28
N TYR A 112 -8.92 -1.17 -8.56
CA TYR A 112 -8.76 0.26 -8.27
C TYR A 112 -9.70 1.16 -9.08
N LYS A 113 -10.09 0.73 -10.29
CA LYS A 113 -10.98 1.47 -11.18
C LYS A 113 -12.46 1.18 -10.97
N ARG A 114 -12.84 0.28 -10.04
CA ARG A 114 -14.26 0.00 -9.78
C ARG A 114 -15.01 1.26 -9.40
N ALA A 115 -16.22 1.37 -9.92
CA ALA A 115 -17.05 2.56 -9.72
C ALA A 115 -17.50 2.75 -8.27
N ALA A 116 -17.61 1.66 -7.51
CA ALA A 116 -18.07 1.67 -6.13
C ALA A 116 -17.04 1.05 -5.19
N SER A 117 -16.74 1.79 -4.14
CA SER A 117 -16.00 1.33 -2.97
C SER A 117 -16.99 0.97 -1.86
N PRO A 118 -16.74 -0.12 -1.11
CA PRO A 118 -15.80 -1.20 -1.41
C PRO A 118 -16.38 -2.19 -2.47
N PRO A 119 -15.55 -2.97 -3.20
CA PRO A 119 -14.12 -3.13 -3.05
C PRO A 119 -13.29 -2.15 -3.90
N GLY A 120 -13.88 -1.21 -4.64
CA GLY A 120 -13.15 -0.12 -5.27
C GLY A 120 -12.49 0.84 -4.27
N LEU A 121 -11.69 1.80 -4.75
CA LEU A 121 -11.02 2.78 -3.87
C LEU A 121 -11.81 4.07 -3.67
N LEU A 122 -12.58 4.50 -4.67
CA LEU A 122 -13.38 5.73 -4.60
C LEU A 122 -14.83 5.42 -4.25
N ALA A 123 -15.40 6.21 -3.33
CA ALA A 123 -16.83 6.13 -3.04
C ALA A 123 -17.66 6.48 -4.30
N PRO A 124 -18.86 5.92 -4.47
CA PRO A 124 -19.78 6.27 -5.56
C PRO A 124 -20.12 7.77 -5.60
N THR A 125 -20.36 8.30 -6.78
CA THR A 125 -20.72 9.73 -6.96
C THR A 125 -22.02 10.04 -6.23
N GLY A 126 -22.05 11.15 -5.49
CA GLY A 126 -23.23 11.59 -4.73
C GLY A 126 -23.35 10.95 -3.34
N GLU A 127 -22.54 9.93 -3.03
CA GLU A 127 -22.46 9.42 -1.68
C GLU A 127 -21.57 10.31 -0.81
N ARG A 128 -21.80 10.25 0.51
CA ARG A 128 -20.91 10.91 1.47
C ARG A 128 -19.49 10.33 1.26
N GLY A 129 -18.44 11.11 1.53
CA GLY A 129 -17.06 10.65 1.33
C GLY A 129 -16.60 10.55 -0.15
N ALA A 130 -17.49 10.77 -1.11
CA ALA A 130 -17.12 10.87 -2.52
C ALA A 130 -16.30 12.13 -2.79
N VAL A 131 -15.26 11.98 -3.61
CA VAL A 131 -14.58 13.13 -4.21
C VAL A 131 -15.35 13.60 -5.44
N GLY A 132 -15.40 14.92 -5.66
CA GLY A 132 -16.08 15.50 -6.82
C GLY A 132 -15.49 15.03 -8.15
N GLU A 133 -16.30 15.12 -9.21
CA GLU A 133 -15.98 14.55 -10.53
C GLU A 133 -14.58 14.93 -11.06
N PRO A 134 -14.11 16.20 -11.00
CA PRO A 134 -12.77 16.55 -11.49
C PRO A 134 -11.64 15.77 -10.81
N TYR A 135 -11.78 15.45 -9.51
CA TYR A 135 -10.82 14.63 -8.78
C TYR A 135 -10.96 13.16 -9.15
N ARG A 136 -12.20 12.67 -9.29
CA ARG A 136 -12.48 11.28 -9.69
C ARG A 136 -11.90 10.96 -11.06
N SER A 137 -12.20 11.75 -12.10
CA SER A 137 -11.71 11.48 -13.44
C SER A 137 -10.18 11.57 -13.49
N LYS A 138 -9.57 12.54 -12.78
CA LYS A 138 -8.11 12.65 -12.71
C LYS A 138 -7.46 11.49 -11.96
N PHE A 139 -8.07 11.02 -10.87
CA PHE A 139 -7.62 9.83 -10.15
C PHE A 139 -7.59 8.62 -11.09
N LEU A 140 -8.70 8.36 -11.81
CA LEU A 140 -8.78 7.22 -12.73
C LEU A 140 -7.75 7.31 -13.87
N ALA A 141 -7.53 8.49 -14.43
CA ALA A 141 -6.48 8.71 -15.43
C ALA A 141 -5.07 8.46 -14.84
N ASN A 142 -4.85 8.83 -13.58
CA ASN A 142 -3.57 8.57 -12.92
C ASN A 142 -3.39 7.08 -12.54
N ILE A 143 -4.47 6.33 -12.30
CA ILE A 143 -4.40 4.85 -12.20
C ILE A 143 -3.89 4.26 -13.52
N ASP A 144 -4.39 4.75 -14.66
CA ASP A 144 -3.92 4.29 -15.96
C ASP A 144 -2.44 4.64 -16.18
N ASN A 145 -2.01 5.84 -15.80
CA ASN A 145 -0.59 6.21 -15.83
C ASN A 145 0.28 5.32 -14.93
N ALA A 146 -0.19 5.01 -13.71
CA ALA A 146 0.52 4.13 -12.79
C ALA A 146 0.61 2.69 -13.33
N LYS A 147 -0.49 2.19 -13.93
CA LYS A 147 -0.51 0.90 -14.63
C LYS A 147 0.49 0.86 -15.76
N THR A 148 0.46 1.84 -16.69
CA THR A 148 1.41 1.91 -17.81
C THR A 148 2.85 1.94 -17.32
N TYR A 149 3.13 2.74 -16.29
CA TYR A 149 4.45 2.77 -15.66
C TYR A 149 4.87 1.38 -15.15
N HIS A 150 4.01 0.69 -14.40
CA HIS A 150 4.36 -0.62 -13.81
C HIS A 150 4.43 -1.74 -14.84
N ASP A 151 3.60 -1.72 -15.86
CA ASP A 151 3.63 -2.68 -16.97
C ASP A 151 4.91 -2.52 -17.80
N ASP A 152 5.36 -1.29 -17.99
CA ASP A 152 6.63 -1.01 -18.66
C ASP A 152 7.80 -1.40 -17.74
N MET A 153 7.82 -0.92 -16.50
CA MET A 153 8.95 -1.09 -15.59
C MET A 153 9.12 -2.50 -15.07
N LYS A 154 8.03 -3.23 -14.81
CA LYS A 154 8.02 -4.56 -14.15
C LYS A 154 9.08 -4.62 -13.03
N HIS A 155 10.01 -5.56 -13.12
CA HIS A 155 11.20 -5.68 -12.26
C HIS A 155 12.50 -5.29 -12.99
N TRP A 156 12.42 -4.47 -14.04
CA TRP A 156 13.60 -3.95 -14.74
C TRP A 156 14.55 -3.30 -13.74
N LYS A 157 15.84 -3.60 -13.88
CA LYS A 157 16.95 -3.06 -13.10
C LYS A 157 18.16 -2.90 -14.02
N TYR A 158 19.14 -2.10 -13.61
CA TYR A 158 20.40 -2.04 -14.34
C TYR A 158 21.22 -3.29 -14.02
N GLU A 159 21.20 -4.26 -14.94
CA GLU A 159 21.77 -5.59 -14.76
C GLU A 159 23.26 -5.54 -14.38
N GLY A 160 23.65 -6.32 -13.37
CA GLY A 160 25.01 -6.32 -12.80
C GLY A 160 25.45 -5.02 -12.11
N LYS A 161 24.58 -4.02 -11.99
CA LYS A 161 24.91 -2.67 -11.47
C LYS A 161 23.89 -2.13 -10.47
N THR A 162 22.98 -2.97 -9.99
CA THR A 162 21.94 -2.58 -9.04
C THR A 162 22.10 -3.37 -7.76
N TRP A 163 22.07 -2.69 -6.62
CA TRP A 163 21.99 -3.28 -5.29
C TRP A 163 20.78 -2.71 -4.54
N THR A 164 20.19 -3.51 -3.66
CA THR A 164 18.99 -3.15 -2.91
C THR A 164 19.20 -3.40 -1.42
N ILE A 165 18.73 -2.45 -0.60
CA ILE A 165 18.75 -2.52 0.86
C ILE A 165 17.32 -2.28 1.34
N TYR A 166 16.84 -3.11 2.26
CA TYR A 166 15.51 -2.93 2.84
C TYR A 166 15.49 -3.22 4.33
N GLY A 167 14.56 -2.57 5.03
CA GLY A 167 14.40 -2.70 6.46
C GLY A 167 13.41 -3.80 6.82
N THR A 168 13.67 -4.50 7.92
CA THR A 168 12.68 -5.37 8.58
C THR A 168 12.64 -5.14 10.08
N GLY A 169 11.46 -5.31 10.68
CA GLY A 169 11.25 -5.23 12.12
C GLY A 169 9.94 -4.55 12.48
N PRO A 170 9.73 -3.29 12.08
CA PRO A 170 8.44 -2.64 12.26
C PRO A 170 7.28 -3.43 11.63
N VAL A 171 6.13 -3.36 12.30
CA VAL A 171 4.88 -3.96 11.83
C VAL A 171 4.43 -3.21 10.58
N THR A 172 4.17 -3.95 9.50
CA THR A 172 3.85 -3.39 8.18
C THR A 172 2.63 -4.08 7.59
N ASP A 173 1.75 -3.31 6.95
CA ASP A 173 0.57 -3.83 6.25
C ASP A 173 1.01 -4.70 5.06
N THR A 174 0.71 -6.01 5.11
CA THR A 174 1.04 -6.95 4.02
C THR A 174 -0.16 -7.43 3.24
N LYS A 175 -1.36 -7.24 3.81
CA LYS A 175 -2.65 -7.53 3.20
C LYS A 175 -3.66 -6.44 3.53
N SER A 176 -4.72 -6.41 2.73
CA SER A 176 -5.92 -5.61 2.99
C SER A 176 -7.12 -6.54 3.08
N HIS A 177 -7.95 -6.36 4.10
CA HIS A 177 -9.24 -7.03 4.21
C HIS A 177 -10.35 -5.98 4.28
N LEU A 178 -11.38 -6.12 3.45
CA LEU A 178 -12.56 -5.25 3.51
C LEU A 178 -13.83 -5.97 3.99
N ASP A 179 -14.52 -5.45 4.99
CA ASP A 179 -15.91 -5.84 5.28
C ASP A 179 -16.85 -4.95 4.45
N LEU A 180 -17.58 -5.56 3.51
CA LEU A 180 -18.54 -4.87 2.66
C LEU A 180 -19.85 -4.60 3.42
N PRO A 181 -20.57 -3.49 3.10
CA PRO A 181 -21.85 -3.17 3.73
C PRO A 181 -22.97 -4.14 3.32
N PRO A 182 -24.13 -4.08 4.00
CA PRO A 182 -25.34 -4.75 3.53
C PRO A 182 -25.73 -4.28 2.12
N GLU A 183 -26.21 -5.21 1.29
CA GLU A 183 -26.72 -4.88 -0.05
C GLU A 183 -28.04 -4.10 0.02
N ASN A 184 -28.90 -4.46 0.98
CA ASN A 184 -30.26 -3.91 1.11
C ASN A 184 -30.56 -3.51 2.56
N PRO A 185 -29.98 -2.43 3.09
CA PRO A 185 -30.34 -1.91 4.40
C PRO A 185 -31.73 -1.27 4.34
N GLU A 186 -32.61 -1.68 5.24
CA GLU A 186 -33.94 -1.09 5.41
C GLU A 186 -33.90 -0.08 6.56
N VAL A 187 -34.53 1.08 6.37
CA VAL A 187 -34.71 2.03 7.48
C VAL A 187 -35.62 1.39 8.52
N SER A 188 -35.16 1.40 9.77
CA SER A 188 -35.93 0.97 10.93
C SER A 188 -36.15 2.17 11.84
N PHE A 189 -37.42 2.57 11.97
CA PHE A 189 -37.82 3.58 12.95
C PHE A 189 -38.12 2.86 14.26
N TRP A 190 -37.31 3.11 15.28
CA TRP A 190 -37.70 2.77 16.64
C TRP A 190 -38.88 3.68 17.01
N GLY A 191 -40.03 3.08 17.32
CA GLY A 191 -41.21 3.81 17.77
C GLY A 191 -40.90 4.70 18.98
N THR A 192 -41.78 5.67 19.23
CA THR A 192 -41.70 6.80 20.19
C THR A 192 -41.16 6.48 21.59
N VAL A 193 -41.20 5.22 22.03
CA VAL A 193 -40.67 4.76 23.33
C VAL A 193 -39.13 4.69 23.36
N GLY A 194 -38.48 4.34 22.24
CA GLY A 194 -37.01 4.28 22.17
C GLY A 194 -36.34 5.66 22.15
N ALA A 195 -36.98 6.65 21.52
CA ALA A 195 -36.51 8.03 21.47
C ALA A 195 -36.52 8.73 22.85
N GLN A 196 -37.40 8.30 23.77
CA GLN A 196 -37.42 8.81 25.14
C GLN A 196 -36.25 8.31 26.00
N LEU A 197 -35.68 7.14 25.69
CA LEU A 197 -34.60 6.54 26.47
C LEU A 197 -33.21 7.00 26.03
N ASN A 198 -33.06 7.49 24.80
CA ASN A 198 -31.83 8.11 24.32
C ASN A 198 -32.14 9.29 23.38
N PRO A 199 -32.51 10.47 23.92
CA PRO A 199 -32.86 11.65 23.12
C PRO A 199 -31.69 12.24 22.33
N PHE A 200 -30.46 11.71 22.51
CA PHE A 200 -29.25 12.14 21.83
C PHE A 200 -28.75 11.14 20.78
N GLY A 201 -29.41 9.99 20.62
CA GLY A 201 -29.08 9.02 19.58
C GLY A 201 -29.59 9.47 18.20
N PRO A 202 -28.91 9.13 17.09
CA PRO A 202 -29.44 9.36 15.76
C PRO A 202 -30.79 8.62 15.63
N GLY A 203 -31.87 9.36 15.33
CA GLY A 203 -33.23 8.82 15.26
C GLY A 203 -33.50 7.85 14.11
N VAL A 204 -32.49 7.58 13.29
CA VAL A 204 -32.56 6.64 12.16
C VAL A 204 -31.64 5.47 12.46
N ARG A 205 -32.23 4.28 12.58
CA ARG A 205 -31.51 3.00 12.59
C ARG A 205 -31.78 2.30 11.27
N TYR A 206 -30.93 1.35 10.95
CA TYR A 206 -31.12 0.47 9.82
C TYR A 206 -31.22 -0.96 10.30
N LYS A 207 -31.73 -1.82 9.44
CA LYS A 207 -31.68 -3.26 9.63
C LYS A 207 -31.35 -3.91 8.30
N ALA A 208 -30.65 -5.03 8.36
CA ALA A 208 -30.39 -5.82 7.17
C ALA A 208 -30.37 -7.30 7.54
N LYS A 209 -30.64 -8.15 6.56
CA LYS A 209 -30.66 -9.60 6.74
C LYS A 209 -29.33 -10.21 6.33
N ARG A 210 -28.84 -11.17 7.12
CA ARG A 210 -27.73 -12.04 6.73
C ARG A 210 -28.23 -13.15 5.80
N ALA A 211 -27.31 -13.87 5.17
CA ALA A 211 -27.64 -14.98 4.28
C ALA A 211 -28.37 -16.15 4.98
N ASP A 212 -28.23 -16.28 6.30
CA ASP A 212 -28.96 -17.24 7.13
C ASP A 212 -30.38 -16.78 7.53
N GLY A 213 -30.79 -15.59 7.08
CA GLY A 213 -32.08 -14.98 7.39
C GLY A 213 -32.13 -14.20 8.70
N SER A 214 -31.06 -14.19 9.50
CA SER A 214 -30.99 -13.39 10.73
C SER A 214 -31.04 -11.90 10.42
N GLU A 215 -31.80 -11.15 11.22
CA GLU A 215 -31.93 -9.70 11.10
C GLU A 215 -30.98 -9.02 12.08
N VAL A 216 -30.16 -8.08 11.59
CA VAL A 216 -29.20 -7.33 12.40
C VAL A 216 -29.51 -5.85 12.31
N GLY A 217 -29.66 -5.21 13.47
CA GLY A 217 -29.78 -3.75 13.57
C GLY A 217 -28.43 -3.08 13.34
N LEU A 218 -28.43 -1.96 12.62
CA LEU A 218 -27.26 -1.25 12.15
C LEU A 218 -27.36 0.24 12.48
N ASP A 219 -26.23 0.82 12.85
CA ASP A 219 -26.07 2.28 12.84
C ASP A 219 -25.99 2.82 11.41
N PRO A 220 -26.32 4.11 11.17
CA PRO A 220 -26.22 4.73 9.85
C PRO A 220 -24.85 4.54 9.18
N ASP A 221 -23.76 4.66 9.94
CA ASP A 221 -22.40 4.48 9.41
C ASP A 221 -22.06 3.00 9.10
N GLU A 222 -22.82 2.04 9.64
CA GLU A 222 -22.71 0.61 9.33
C GLU A 222 -23.53 0.20 8.11
N ALA A 223 -24.67 0.87 7.90
CA ALA A 223 -25.53 0.67 6.74
C ALA A 223 -25.02 1.37 5.48
N PHE A 224 -24.31 2.50 5.61
CA PHE A 224 -23.76 3.29 4.49
C PHE A 224 -22.30 3.60 4.75
N PRO A 225 -21.36 2.77 4.27
CA PRO A 225 -20.01 2.78 4.79
C PRO A 225 -19.16 3.86 4.15
N LEU A 226 -19.02 4.94 4.88
CA LEU A 226 -17.96 5.92 4.63
C LEU A 226 -16.62 5.42 5.11
N ASN A 227 -16.69 4.68 6.21
CA ASN A 227 -15.58 4.31 7.08
C ASN A 227 -15.44 2.78 7.25
N ARG A 228 -16.35 1.98 6.67
CA ARG A 228 -16.26 0.52 6.70
C ARG A 228 -15.95 -0.03 5.33
N GLY A 229 -14.67 -0.29 5.16
CA GLY A 229 -14.21 -1.37 4.32
C GLY A 229 -13.08 -1.97 5.11
N TYR A 230 -12.04 -1.18 5.36
CA TYR A 230 -10.78 -1.69 5.86
C TYR A 230 -10.86 -2.21 7.29
N ASN A 231 -10.83 -3.53 7.45
CA ASN A 231 -10.74 -4.21 8.73
C ASN A 231 -9.28 -4.53 9.04
N LYS A 232 -8.74 -3.85 10.05
CA LYS A 232 -7.35 -4.02 10.50
C LYS A 232 -7.11 -5.35 11.19
N ASP A 233 -8.07 -5.80 11.98
CA ASP A 233 -7.93 -7.00 12.80
C ASP A 233 -7.88 -8.26 11.91
N LYS A 234 -8.56 -8.21 10.75
CA LYS A 234 -8.48 -9.25 9.71
C LYS A 234 -7.37 -9.00 8.68
N SER A 235 -6.74 -7.83 8.70
CA SER A 235 -5.59 -7.54 7.84
C SER A 235 -4.34 -8.22 8.41
N CYS A 236 -3.51 -8.81 7.54
CA CYS A 236 -2.24 -9.39 7.97
C CYS A 236 -1.16 -8.32 7.98
N THR A 237 -0.56 -8.12 9.15
CA THR A 237 0.67 -7.35 9.30
C THR A 237 1.84 -8.27 9.57
N THR A 238 3.00 -7.95 9.01
CA THR A 238 4.24 -8.72 9.25
C THR A 238 5.40 -7.77 9.39
N HIS A 239 6.59 -8.30 9.67
CA HIS A 239 7.80 -7.48 9.68
C HIS A 239 8.10 -6.93 8.27
N GLY A 240 8.29 -5.63 8.21
CA GLY A 240 8.79 -4.83 7.07
C GLY A 240 9.45 -3.59 7.66
N ASP A 241 9.45 -2.47 6.95
CA ASP A 241 10.01 -1.20 7.46
C ASP A 241 8.95 -0.25 8.04
N GLY A 242 7.70 -0.71 8.19
CA GLY A 242 6.55 0.07 8.68
C GLY A 242 5.73 0.70 7.56
N THR A 243 6.26 0.74 6.33
CA THR A 243 5.54 1.23 5.14
C THR A 243 5.54 0.18 4.02
N VAL A 244 6.71 -0.36 3.71
CA VAL A 244 6.96 -1.29 2.61
C VAL A 244 7.16 -2.70 3.16
N PRO A 245 6.30 -3.66 2.75
CA PRO A 245 6.50 -5.06 3.10
C PRO A 245 7.82 -5.60 2.55
N ALA A 246 8.46 -6.49 3.30
CA ALA A 246 9.67 -7.16 2.84
C ALA A 246 9.46 -7.88 1.50
N THR A 247 8.28 -8.46 1.24
CA THR A 247 7.98 -9.11 -0.05
C THR A 247 8.03 -8.14 -1.22
N SER A 248 7.49 -6.93 -1.08
CA SER A 248 7.64 -5.90 -2.12
C SER A 248 9.08 -5.40 -2.21
N ALA A 249 9.78 -5.24 -1.11
CA ALA A 249 11.15 -4.72 -1.15
C ALA A 249 12.12 -5.70 -1.82
N ARG A 250 11.85 -7.01 -1.69
CA ARG A 250 12.67 -8.09 -2.21
C ARG A 250 12.48 -8.36 -3.71
N ALA A 251 11.41 -7.87 -4.31
CA ALA A 251 10.96 -8.33 -5.63
C ALA A 251 11.94 -8.07 -6.80
N LEU A 252 12.92 -7.14 -6.67
CA LEU A 252 13.93 -6.93 -7.71
C LEU A 252 14.94 -8.07 -7.85
N PHE A 253 15.18 -8.84 -6.79
CA PHE A 253 16.13 -9.96 -6.76
C PHE A 253 15.51 -11.16 -6.04
N PRO A 254 14.50 -11.82 -6.65
CA PRO A 254 13.83 -12.95 -6.02
C PRO A 254 14.84 -14.04 -5.62
N GLY A 255 14.84 -14.43 -4.35
CA GLY A 255 15.72 -15.48 -3.83
C GLY A 255 17.12 -15.02 -3.39
N GLU A 256 17.55 -13.79 -3.68
CA GLU A 256 18.88 -13.29 -3.27
C GLU A 256 18.90 -12.59 -1.92
N HIS A 257 17.75 -12.47 -1.26
CA HIS A 257 17.64 -11.82 0.04
C HIS A 257 18.53 -12.46 1.11
N GLN A 258 19.32 -11.63 1.79
CA GLN A 258 20.19 -12.06 2.88
C GLN A 258 20.39 -10.94 3.88
N ARG A 259 20.75 -11.27 5.12
CA ARG A 259 21.23 -10.28 6.08
C ARG A 259 22.62 -9.79 5.69
N TRP A 260 22.86 -8.51 5.88
CA TRP A 260 24.21 -7.97 5.71
C TRP A 260 25.17 -8.58 6.73
N ALA A 261 26.37 -8.91 6.25
CA ALA A 261 27.52 -9.26 7.06
C ALA A 261 28.77 -8.59 6.46
N ALA A 262 29.71 -8.20 7.32
CA ALA A 262 30.97 -7.63 6.87
C ALA A 262 31.72 -8.62 5.94
N GLY A 263 32.30 -8.10 4.86
CA GLY A 263 33.03 -8.91 3.88
C GLY A 263 32.13 -9.69 2.91
N THR A 264 30.86 -9.29 2.75
CA THR A 264 29.98 -9.89 1.75
C THR A 264 30.54 -9.72 0.34
N ASP A 265 30.43 -10.77 -0.49
CA ASP A 265 30.75 -10.69 -1.92
C ASP A 265 29.63 -9.95 -2.69
N TYR A 266 29.87 -8.67 -2.95
CA TYR A 266 28.96 -7.79 -3.68
C TYR A 266 28.85 -8.09 -5.18
N THR A 267 29.69 -8.98 -5.71
CA THR A 267 29.62 -9.46 -7.10
C THR A 267 28.52 -10.51 -7.27
N GLN A 268 28.30 -11.32 -6.24
CA GLN A 268 27.33 -12.42 -6.26
C GLN A 268 26.02 -12.08 -5.56
N LYS A 269 26.00 -10.98 -4.78
CA LYS A 269 24.89 -10.63 -3.90
C LYS A 269 24.44 -9.20 -4.08
N HIS A 270 23.15 -9.03 -4.36
CA HIS A 270 22.58 -7.72 -4.71
C HIS A 270 21.46 -7.24 -3.79
N GLN A 271 21.06 -8.02 -2.78
CA GLN A 271 19.92 -7.69 -1.95
C GLN A 271 20.14 -7.97 -0.46
N PHE A 272 19.98 -6.94 0.35
CA PHE A 272 20.38 -6.94 1.75
C PHE A 272 19.26 -6.49 2.68
N GLU A 273 19.07 -7.28 3.73
CA GLU A 273 18.20 -6.98 4.87
C GLU A 273 18.98 -6.23 5.95
N VAL A 274 18.41 -5.12 6.41
CA VAL A 274 18.80 -4.42 7.63
C VAL A 274 17.70 -4.63 8.66
N VAL A 275 18.04 -5.23 9.80
CA VAL A 275 17.06 -5.60 10.82
C VAL A 275 17.02 -4.53 11.90
N HIS A 276 15.82 -4.10 12.29
CA HIS A 276 15.58 -3.22 13.43
C HIS A 276 16.19 -3.81 14.71
N GLY A 277 16.93 -3.00 15.46
CA GLY A 277 17.57 -3.46 16.68
C GLY A 277 18.82 -2.67 17.03
N GLN A 278 19.93 -3.37 17.28
CA GLN A 278 21.14 -2.77 17.86
C GLN A 278 21.77 -1.64 17.02
N GLY A 279 21.49 -1.57 15.72
CA GLY A 279 21.94 -0.50 14.83
C GLY A 279 20.97 0.68 14.67
N GLY A 280 19.85 0.67 15.40
CA GLY A 280 18.80 1.69 15.38
C GLY A 280 17.49 1.23 14.72
N ASN A 281 16.68 2.20 14.29
CA ASN A 281 15.37 1.93 13.72
C ASN A 281 15.48 1.68 12.21
N ALA A 282 15.27 0.43 11.78
CA ALA A 282 15.11 0.09 10.35
C ALA A 282 13.71 0.47 9.81
N GLU A 283 13.15 1.59 10.30
CA GLU A 283 11.89 2.16 9.83
C GLU A 283 12.09 2.85 8.48
N HIS A 284 11.04 2.89 7.66
CA HIS A 284 11.09 3.37 6.28
C HIS A 284 11.73 4.76 6.14
N ASP A 285 11.41 5.66 7.06
CA ASP A 285 11.85 7.05 7.10
C ASP A 285 13.21 7.25 7.81
N LYS A 286 13.72 6.22 8.48
CA LYS A 286 14.96 6.28 9.30
C LYS A 286 16.04 5.30 8.85
N ILE A 287 15.74 4.40 7.91
CA ILE A 287 16.67 3.34 7.50
C ILE A 287 18.01 3.89 7.00
N CYS A 288 18.02 5.07 6.37
CA CYS A 288 19.25 5.73 5.93
C CYS A 288 20.16 6.17 7.10
N ASP A 289 19.60 6.36 8.28
CA ASP A 289 20.33 6.71 9.51
C ASP A 289 20.76 5.46 10.30
N HIS A 290 20.27 4.27 9.92
CA HIS A 290 20.63 3.02 10.56
C HIS A 290 22.11 2.69 10.33
N SER A 291 22.86 2.39 11.39
CA SER A 291 24.32 2.24 11.32
C SER A 291 24.77 1.19 10.30
N ASP A 292 24.03 0.08 10.22
CA ASP A 292 24.33 -1.02 9.32
C ASP A 292 24.01 -0.68 7.87
N CYS A 293 22.96 0.12 7.63
CA CYS A 293 22.65 0.62 6.29
C CYS A 293 23.78 1.54 5.81
N VAL A 294 24.24 2.47 6.66
CA VAL A 294 25.35 3.38 6.33
C VAL A 294 26.64 2.61 6.01
N LYS A 295 26.99 1.60 6.82
CA LYS A 295 28.17 0.75 6.57
C LYS A 295 28.04 -0.01 5.26
N LEU A 296 26.91 -0.68 5.05
CA LEU A 296 26.62 -1.43 3.83
C LEU A 296 26.67 -0.54 2.57
N VAL A 297 26.10 0.67 2.62
CA VAL A 297 26.17 1.63 1.51
C VAL A 297 27.63 1.95 1.19
N ARG A 298 28.46 2.24 2.20
CA ARG A 298 29.89 2.52 1.99
C ARG A 298 30.63 1.33 1.38
N GLU A 299 30.33 0.11 1.81
CA GLU A 299 30.93 -1.11 1.25
C GLU A 299 30.53 -1.33 -0.21
N ILE A 300 29.24 -1.21 -0.55
CA ILE A 300 28.76 -1.33 -1.93
C ILE A 300 29.37 -0.22 -2.81
N VAL A 301 29.41 1.02 -2.34
CA VAL A 301 30.05 2.13 -3.09
C VAL A 301 31.53 1.84 -3.34
N SER A 302 32.26 1.34 -2.33
CA SER A 302 33.66 0.96 -2.47
C SER A 302 33.83 -0.15 -3.51
N HIS A 303 32.94 -1.15 -3.50
CA HIS A 303 32.90 -2.20 -4.50
C HIS A 303 32.68 -1.63 -5.91
N ILE A 304 31.63 -0.82 -6.12
CA ILE A 304 31.31 -0.20 -7.41
C ILE A 304 32.52 0.56 -7.98
N ILE A 305 33.21 1.35 -7.14
CA ILE A 305 34.36 2.15 -7.58
C ILE A 305 35.55 1.25 -7.93
N SER A 306 35.73 0.13 -7.23
CA SER A 306 36.84 -0.82 -7.46
C SER A 306 36.69 -1.68 -8.70
N LEU A 307 35.49 -1.79 -9.28
CA LEU A 307 35.27 -2.57 -10.49
C LEU A 307 36.09 -2.01 -11.66
N PRO A 308 36.64 -2.87 -12.54
CA PRO A 308 37.31 -2.40 -13.74
C PRO A 308 36.31 -1.70 -14.66
N HIS A 309 36.45 -0.39 -14.79
CA HIS A 309 35.68 0.42 -15.74
C HIS A 309 36.39 0.35 -17.09
N GLY A 310 35.88 -0.48 -18.00
CA GLY A 310 36.41 -0.55 -19.36
C GLY A 310 36.38 0.83 -20.03
N GLN A 311 37.52 1.20 -20.63
CA GLN A 311 37.65 2.30 -21.59
C GLN A 311 36.77 2.07 -22.82
#